data_AF-A0A4Q4SAH3-F1
#
_entry.id   AF-A0A4Q4SAH3-F1
#
_cell.length_a   1.000
_cell.length_b   1.000
_cell.length_c   1.000
_cell.angle_alpha   90.00
_cell.angle_beta   90.00
_cell.angle_gamma   90.00
#
_symmetry.space_group_name_H-M   'P 1'
#
loop_
_entity.id
_entity.type
_entity.pdbx_description
1 polymer ?
#
loop_
_entity_poly.entity_id
_entity_poly.type
_entity_poly.pdbx_seq_one_letter_code
_entity_poly.pdbx_strand_id
1 'polypeptide(L)'
;MDPIQEAIAEIESREPGDEFSYQQIAKKYGVNRVTLARRHKGETEAYGIRKRSLHPQHEIELVRYINTLNKRRTPPTRAMIRRYASSLAGFEVTEQWVTRFIKRHPNHLISRYTKGMTRLRHSADSG
;
A
#
# COMPACT_ATOMS: atom_id res chain seq x y z
N MET A 1 -16.80 -0.75 4.12
CA MET A 1 -15.96 -1.57 3.22
C MET A 1 -16.40 -1.32 1.79
N ASP A 2 -15.50 -1.43 0.78
CA ASP A 2 -15.86 -1.27 -0.65
C ASP A 2 -16.59 -2.54 -1.10
N PRO A 3 -17.88 -2.50 -1.47
CA PRO A 3 -18.67 -3.69 -1.84
C PRO A 3 -18.05 -4.51 -2.98
N ILE A 4 -17.28 -3.86 -3.86
CA ILE A 4 -16.57 -4.56 -4.95
C ILE A 4 -15.41 -5.39 -4.38
N GLN A 5 -14.72 -4.92 -3.34
CA GLN A 5 -13.63 -5.67 -2.72
C GLN A 5 -14.14 -6.86 -1.92
N GLU A 6 -15.28 -6.72 -1.24
CA GLU A 6 -15.92 -7.86 -0.56
C GLU A 6 -16.37 -8.93 -1.54
N ALA A 7 -16.94 -8.53 -2.68
CA ALA A 7 -17.30 -9.44 -3.75
C ALA A 7 -16.09 -10.17 -4.36
N ILE A 8 -14.95 -9.47 -4.52
CA ILE A 8 -13.70 -10.09 -4.98
C ILE A 8 -13.16 -11.06 -3.94
N ALA A 9 -13.13 -10.67 -2.66
CA ALA A 9 -12.68 -11.54 -1.58
C ALA A 9 -13.52 -12.82 -1.44
N GLU A 10 -14.84 -12.75 -1.67
CA GLU A 10 -15.68 -13.95 -1.74
C GLU A 10 -15.25 -14.87 -2.88
N ILE A 11 -14.97 -14.32 -4.08
CA ILE A 11 -14.53 -15.12 -5.23
C ILE A 11 -13.17 -15.78 -4.94
N GLU A 12 -12.21 -15.02 -4.40
CA GLU A 12 -10.85 -15.49 -4.09
C GLU A 12 -10.79 -16.48 -2.91
N SER A 13 -11.81 -16.50 -2.05
CA SER A 13 -11.91 -17.43 -0.91
C SER A 13 -12.35 -18.86 -1.29
N ARG A 14 -12.81 -19.06 -2.53
CA ARG A 14 -13.28 -20.37 -3.04
C ARG A 14 -12.10 -21.24 -3.46
N GLU A 15 -12.31 -22.55 -3.53
CA GLU A 15 -11.25 -23.45 -3.97
C GLU A 15 -10.96 -23.27 -5.47
N PRO A 16 -9.69 -23.42 -5.90
CA PRO A 16 -9.34 -23.37 -7.31
C PRO A 16 -10.11 -24.44 -8.10
N GLY A 17 -11.08 -24.03 -8.91
CA GLY A 17 -11.94 -24.93 -9.68
C GLY A 17 -13.42 -24.91 -9.27
N ASP A 18 -13.76 -24.26 -8.15
CA ASP A 18 -15.15 -24.03 -7.78
C ASP A 18 -15.85 -23.14 -8.80
N GLU A 19 -17.01 -23.59 -9.29
CA GLU A 19 -17.84 -22.80 -10.17
C GLU A 19 -18.53 -21.66 -9.40
N PHE A 20 -18.52 -20.47 -9.99
CA PHE A 20 -19.25 -19.33 -9.45
C PHE A 20 -19.83 -18.47 -10.57
N SER A 21 -20.96 -17.81 -10.29
CA SER A 21 -21.58 -16.86 -11.20
C SER A 21 -21.36 -15.43 -10.75
N TYR A 22 -20.72 -14.63 -11.61
CA TYR A 22 -20.60 -13.19 -11.40
C TYR A 22 -21.96 -12.49 -11.22
N GLN A 23 -23.04 -13.01 -11.81
CA GLN A 23 -24.37 -12.41 -11.63
C GLN A 23 -24.89 -12.56 -10.20
N GLN A 24 -24.74 -13.76 -9.62
CA GLN A 24 -25.21 -14.05 -8.28
C GLN A 24 -24.44 -13.23 -7.24
N ILE A 25 -23.11 -13.20 -7.37
CA ILE A 25 -22.23 -12.43 -6.48
C ILE A 25 -22.50 -10.93 -6.64
N ALA A 26 -22.61 -10.43 -7.88
CA ALA A 26 -22.92 -9.03 -8.13
C ALA A 26 -24.25 -8.60 -7.50
N LYS A 27 -25.29 -9.45 -7.58
CA LYS A 27 -26.59 -9.20 -6.96
C LYS A 27 -26.50 -9.22 -5.43
N LYS A 28 -25.74 -10.16 -4.85
CA LYS A 28 -25.52 -10.27 -3.40
C LYS A 28 -24.92 -9.00 -2.80
N TYR A 29 -23.92 -8.42 -3.48
CA TYR A 29 -23.21 -7.23 -3.02
C TYR A 29 -23.75 -5.90 -3.60
N GLY A 30 -24.78 -5.94 -4.43
CA GLY A 30 -25.35 -4.74 -5.08
C GLY A 30 -24.37 -4.04 -6.03
N VAL A 31 -23.43 -4.76 -6.64
CA VAL A 31 -22.40 -4.21 -7.54
C VAL A 31 -22.72 -4.50 -9.00
N ASN A 32 -22.18 -3.69 -9.91
CA ASN A 32 -22.31 -3.98 -11.34
C ASN A 32 -21.49 -5.22 -11.73
N ARG A 33 -22.14 -6.21 -12.36
CA ARG A 33 -21.53 -7.46 -12.80
C ARG A 33 -20.29 -7.27 -13.67
N VAL A 34 -20.35 -6.35 -14.65
CA VAL A 34 -19.23 -6.12 -15.58
C VAL A 34 -18.05 -5.51 -14.83
N THR A 35 -18.33 -4.54 -13.96
CA THR A 35 -17.29 -3.95 -13.09
C THR A 35 -16.64 -4.99 -12.20
N LEU A 36 -17.42 -5.87 -11.57
CA LEU A 36 -16.92 -6.96 -10.73
C LEU A 36 -16.01 -7.90 -11.53
N ALA A 37 -16.46 -8.36 -12.70
CA ALA A 37 -15.68 -9.27 -13.54
C ALA A 37 -14.36 -8.63 -14.02
N ARG A 38 -14.39 -7.38 -14.48
CA ARG A 38 -13.18 -6.66 -14.91
C ARG A 38 -12.20 -6.44 -13.75
N ARG A 39 -12.69 -6.11 -12.55
CA ARG A 39 -11.83 -5.94 -11.37
C ARG A 39 -11.22 -7.26 -10.92
N HIS A 40 -12.00 -8.34 -10.84
CA HIS A 40 -11.52 -9.66 -10.45
C HIS A 40 -10.46 -10.20 -11.42
N LYS A 41 -10.64 -9.97 -12.74
CA LYS A 41 -9.64 -10.33 -13.76
C LYS A 41 -8.42 -9.41 -13.81
N GLY A 42 -8.36 -8.36 -12.99
CA GLY A 42 -7.28 -7.37 -13.03
C GLY A 42 -7.32 -6.41 -14.22
N GLU A 43 -8.37 -6.41 -15.04
CA GLU A 43 -8.50 -5.52 -16.21
C GLU A 43 -8.73 -4.06 -15.80
N THR A 44 -9.31 -3.83 -14.62
CA THR A 44 -9.59 -2.49 -14.10
C THR A 44 -9.24 -2.38 -12.62
N GLU A 45 -8.38 -1.42 -12.30
CA GLU A 45 -8.09 -1.05 -10.92
C GLU A 45 -9.01 0.08 -10.44
N ALA A 46 -9.18 0.19 -9.12
CA ALA A 46 -9.87 1.34 -8.55
C ALA A 46 -9.13 2.63 -8.93
N TYR A 47 -9.88 3.70 -9.26
CA TYR A 47 -9.30 4.99 -9.68
C TYR A 47 -8.27 5.54 -8.68
N GLY A 48 -8.54 5.35 -7.38
CA GLY A 48 -7.64 5.75 -6.29
C GLY A 48 -6.38 4.89 -6.14
N ILE A 49 -6.28 3.75 -6.83
CA ILE A 49 -5.07 2.91 -6.92
C ILE A 49 -4.19 3.41 -8.06
N ARG A 50 -4.76 3.59 -9.26
CA ARG A 50 -4.04 4.11 -10.45
C ARG A 50 -3.38 5.48 -10.21
N LYS A 51 -3.99 6.33 -9.38
CA LYS A 51 -3.44 7.65 -9.03
C LYS A 51 -2.34 7.62 -7.96
N ARG A 52 -2.02 6.47 -7.37
CA ARG A 52 -0.96 6.41 -6.36
C ARG A 52 0.40 6.44 -7.03
N SER A 53 1.34 7.15 -6.43
CA SER A 53 2.74 7.11 -6.85
C SER A 53 3.42 5.76 -6.59
N LEU A 54 2.80 4.87 -5.82
CA LEU A 54 3.30 3.52 -5.57
C LEU A 54 2.14 2.55 -5.60
N HIS A 55 2.31 1.42 -6.29
CA HIS A 55 1.31 0.36 -6.35
C HIS A 55 1.06 -0.21 -4.93
N PRO A 56 -0.17 -0.55 -4.54
CA PRO A 56 -0.49 -1.02 -3.19
C PRO A 56 0.33 -2.22 -2.74
N GLN A 57 0.69 -3.14 -3.64
CA GLN A 57 1.55 -4.29 -3.32
C GLN A 57 2.95 -3.84 -2.88
N HIS A 58 3.59 -2.96 -3.65
CA HIS A 58 4.89 -2.38 -3.27
C HIS A 58 4.80 -1.52 -1.99
N GLU A 59 3.65 -0.86 -1.77
CA GLU A 59 3.41 -0.15 -0.52
C GLU A 59 3.36 -1.11 0.68
N ILE A 60 2.71 -2.28 0.54
CA ILE A 60 2.68 -3.33 1.57
C ILE A 60 4.08 -3.90 1.81
N GLU A 61 4.84 -4.19 0.76
CA GLU A 61 6.23 -4.67 0.86
C GLU A 61 7.12 -3.66 1.62
N LEU A 62 7.01 -2.38 1.26
CA LEU A 62 7.74 -1.31 1.94
C LEU A 62 7.37 -1.24 3.43
N VAL A 63 6.08 -1.32 3.77
CA VAL A 63 5.63 -1.35 5.18
C VAL A 63 6.18 -2.56 5.91
N ARG A 64 6.16 -3.75 5.30
CA ARG A 64 6.75 -4.98 5.88
C ARG A 64 8.24 -4.79 6.14
N TYR A 65 8.98 -4.24 5.18
CA TYR A 65 10.40 -3.97 5.33
C TYR A 65 10.68 -2.94 6.45
N ILE A 66 9.91 -1.86 6.55
CA ILE A 66 10.08 -0.89 7.63
C ILE A 66 9.78 -1.55 9.00
N ASN A 67 8.78 -2.43 9.07
CA ASN A 67 8.49 -3.18 10.28
C ASN A 67 9.65 -4.10 10.70
N THR A 68 10.35 -4.75 9.76
CA THR A 68 11.53 -5.57 10.10
C THR A 68 12.69 -4.73 10.62
N LEU A 69 12.91 -3.54 10.03
CA LEU A 69 13.90 -2.57 10.52
C LEU A 69 13.56 -2.05 11.91
N ASN A 70 12.29 -1.73 12.18
CA ASN A 70 11.82 -1.32 13.50
C ASN A 70 12.06 -2.41 14.55
N LYS A 71 11.76 -3.68 14.23
CA LYS A 71 12.04 -4.84 15.11
C LYS A 71 13.53 -4.97 15.45
N ARG A 72 14.41 -4.65 14.48
CA ARG A 72 15.86 -4.61 14.64
C ARG A 72 16.38 -3.36 15.35
N ARG A 73 15.49 -2.49 15.83
CA ARG A 73 15.80 -1.19 16.48
C ARG A 73 16.56 -0.21 15.57
N THR A 74 16.49 -0.40 14.25
CA THR A 74 17.13 0.44 13.22
C THR A 74 16.10 1.10 12.30
N PRO A 75 15.22 1.96 12.84
CA PRO A 75 14.12 2.53 12.06
C PRO A 75 14.65 3.40 10.89
N PRO A 76 14.11 3.27 9.66
CA PRO A 76 14.60 3.96 8.47
C PRO A 76 14.19 5.43 8.44
N THR A 77 15.14 6.32 8.15
CA THR A 77 14.87 7.76 8.05
C THR A 77 13.89 8.09 6.91
N ARG A 78 13.31 9.29 6.93
CA ARG A 78 12.45 9.79 5.85
C ARG A 78 13.14 9.72 4.48
N ALA A 79 14.43 10.07 4.43
CA ALA A 79 15.24 9.98 3.22
C ALA A 79 15.41 8.52 2.75
N MET A 80 15.62 7.57 3.66
CA MET A 80 15.67 6.14 3.32
C MET A 80 14.32 5.65 2.79
N ILE A 81 13.21 6.00 3.45
CA ILE A 81 11.85 5.66 2.99
C ILE A 81 11.61 6.20 1.58
N ARG A 82 12.01 7.45 1.31
CA ARG A 82 11.96 8.06 -0.02
C ARG A 82 12.78 7.26 -1.03
N ARG A 83 14.02 6.92 -0.71
CA ARG A 83 14.92 6.15 -1.59
C ARG A 83 14.35 4.77 -1.92
N TYR A 84 13.83 4.05 -0.93
CA TYR A 84 13.20 2.74 -1.16
C TYR A 84 11.94 2.86 -2.01
N ALA A 85 11.08 3.84 -1.71
CA ALA A 85 9.89 4.09 -2.50
C ALA A 85 10.24 4.47 -3.95
N SER A 86 11.27 5.29 -4.17
CA SER A 86 11.73 5.65 -5.51
C SER A 86 12.25 4.43 -6.28
N SER A 87 12.99 3.56 -5.60
CA SER A 87 13.49 2.30 -6.18
C SER A 87 12.36 1.37 -6.59
N LEU A 88 11.27 1.30 -5.81
CA LEU A 88 10.10 0.46 -6.13
C LEU A 88 9.19 1.10 -7.19
N ALA A 89 9.11 2.42 -7.23
CA ALA A 89 8.28 3.15 -8.19
C ALA A 89 8.93 3.30 -9.57
N GLY A 90 10.25 3.21 -9.67
CA GLY A 90 11.02 3.47 -10.89
C GLY A 90 11.18 4.96 -11.21
N PHE A 91 10.72 5.85 -10.34
CA PHE A 91 10.87 7.31 -10.46
C PHE A 91 11.05 7.96 -9.09
N GLU A 92 11.55 9.20 -9.08
CA GLU A 92 11.79 9.90 -7.83
C GLU A 92 10.47 10.32 -7.16
N VAL A 93 10.21 9.79 -5.97
CA VAL A 93 9.03 10.19 -5.18
C VAL A 93 9.31 11.48 -4.42
N THR A 94 8.28 12.27 -4.14
CA THR A 94 8.43 13.57 -3.44
C THR A 94 8.42 13.44 -1.91
N GLU A 95 8.95 14.43 -1.19
CA GLU A 95 8.84 14.51 0.29
C GLU A 95 7.38 14.57 0.78
N GLN A 96 6.49 15.15 -0.04
CA GLN A 96 5.07 15.18 0.26
C GLN A 96 4.47 13.77 0.24
N TRP A 97 4.92 12.91 -0.68
CA TRP A 97 4.50 11.51 -0.70
C TRP A 97 4.94 10.79 0.59
N VAL A 98 6.18 10.97 1.05
CA VAL A 98 6.67 10.38 2.32
C VAL A 98 5.81 10.83 3.49
N THR A 99 5.41 12.10 3.50
CA THR A 99 4.53 12.66 4.53
C THR A 99 3.14 12.01 4.49
N ARG A 100 2.55 11.81 3.31
CA ARG A 100 1.27 11.10 3.15
C ARG A 100 1.39 9.62 3.53
N PHE A 101 2.46 8.96 3.13
CA PHE A 101 2.76 7.57 3.48
C PHE A 101 2.80 7.38 5.00
N ILE A 102 3.54 8.23 5.72
CA ILE A 102 3.61 8.18 7.20
C ILE A 102 2.22 8.39 7.82
N LYS A 103 1.44 9.35 7.32
CA LYS A 103 0.07 9.60 7.79
C LYS A 103 -0.87 8.42 7.55
N ARG A 104 -0.70 7.66 6.46
CA ARG A 104 -1.53 6.48 6.14
C ARG A 104 -1.19 5.27 7.00
N HIS A 105 0.05 5.17 7.51
CA HIS A 105 0.53 4.02 8.29
C HIS A 105 0.99 4.43 9.70
N PRO A 106 0.08 4.99 10.53
CA PRO A 106 0.45 5.54 11.84
C PRO A 106 1.05 4.48 12.78
N ASN A 107 0.46 3.29 12.81
CA ASN A 107 0.84 2.22 13.75
C ASN A 107 2.19 1.56 13.43
N HIS A 108 2.67 1.69 12.18
CA HIS A 108 3.90 1.06 11.71
C HIS A 108 5.12 2.00 11.74
N LEU A 109 4.90 3.31 11.95
CA LEU A 109 5.90 4.35 11.74
C LEU A 109 5.99 5.36 12.88
N ILE A 110 4.97 5.46 13.73
CA ILE A 110 4.92 6.40 14.86
C ILE A 110 5.41 5.69 16.12
N SER A 111 6.70 5.81 16.40
CA SER A 111 7.18 5.65 17.78
C SER A 111 8.49 6.39 18.06
N ARG A 112 9.33 6.72 17.04
CA ARG A 112 10.64 7.36 17.32
C ARG A 112 11.01 8.59 16.49
N TYR A 113 10.12 9.10 15.62
CA TYR A 113 10.41 10.27 14.78
C TYR A 113 9.88 11.58 15.37
N THR A 114 10.35 11.94 16.57
CA THR A 114 10.32 13.36 16.97
C THR A 114 11.38 14.10 16.14
N LYS A 115 11.00 15.24 15.53
CA LYS A 115 11.81 16.11 14.65
C LYS A 115 13.31 16.24 15.05
N GLY A 116 13.62 16.17 16.35
CA GLY A 116 14.99 16.22 16.87
C GLY A 116 15.93 15.11 16.39
N MET A 117 15.48 13.84 16.32
CA MET A 117 16.38 12.71 16.01
C MET A 117 16.82 12.67 14.53
N THR A 118 15.97 13.16 13.61
CA THR A 118 16.33 13.29 12.18
C THR A 118 17.34 14.41 11.96
N ARG A 119 17.19 15.54 12.68
CA ARG A 119 18.11 16.69 12.56
C ARG A 119 19.52 16.33 13.01
N LEU A 120 19.66 15.57 14.10
CA LEU A 120 20.96 15.12 14.64
C LEU A 120 21.70 14.14 13.72
N ARG A 121 20.97 13.37 12.90
CA ARG A 121 21.59 12.44 11.93
C ARG A 121 22.04 13.13 10.66
N HIS A 122 21.24 14.03 10.11
CA HIS A 122 21.63 14.81 8.93
C HIS A 122 22.93 15.60 9.19
N SER A 123 23.13 16.12 10.40
CA SER A 123 24.37 16.80 10.76
C SER A 123 25.59 15.88 10.84
N ALA A 124 25.42 14.59 11.11
CA ALA A 124 26.53 13.63 11.18
C ALA A 124 26.99 13.16 9.79
N ASP A 125 26.07 13.05 8.83
CA ASP A 125 26.37 12.65 7.45
C ASP A 125 26.90 13.82 6.58
N SER A 126 26.82 15.07 7.08
CA SER A 126 27.27 16.28 6.39
C SER A 126 28.62 16.81 6.90
N GLY A 127 29.33 16.02 7.71
CA GLY A 127 30.65 16.33 8.28
C GLY A 127 31.80 15.64 7.56
#